data_AF-A0A6A8QG57-F1
#
_entry.id   AF-A0A6A8QG57-F1
#
_cell.length_a   1.000
_cell.length_b   1.000
_cell.length_c   1.000
_cell.angle_alpha   90.00
_cell.angle_beta   90.00
_cell.angle_gamma   90.00
#
_symmetry.space_group_name_H-M   'P 1'
#
loop_
_entity.id
_entity.type
_entity.pdbx_description
1 polymer ?
#
loop_
_entity_poly.entity_id
_entity_poly.type
_entity_poly.pdbx_seq_one_letter_code
_entity_poly.pdbx_strand_id
1 'polypeptide(L)'
;MDQKQIEEIVRSVVARLDQDGSRVPVSGASAGEAPQTRASAGEVEACELDLGSPEARKWIGVRNPHRPNVLEELQNSTRARVCVGRAGPRPRTQTLLRFLADHSRSKDTVLKNIPSEWVEKQGLLEVQSKIRNKDEYLTRPDLGRILGDEAVETLRARCIPEPDVQVIVSDGLSTDALLVNYEELLPPLLKGLETAGLKVGTPFFVRYGRVKIQDQIGELLGAKVLVVLVGERPGLGQSESLSCYAVYKPTAAGTVEA
;
A
#
# COMPACT_ATOMS: atom_id res chain seq x y z
N MET A 1 28.08 -21.52 11.68
CA MET A 1 27.25 -22.30 12.62
C MET A 1 26.92 -23.61 11.95
N ASP A 2 27.22 -24.72 12.60
CA ASP A 2 26.98 -26.07 12.06
C ASP A 2 25.47 -26.41 12.16
N GLN A 3 24.94 -27.12 11.17
CA GLN A 3 23.50 -27.40 11.06
C GLN A 3 22.98 -28.25 12.24
N LYS A 4 23.87 -29.08 12.81
CA LYS A 4 23.60 -29.85 14.03
C LYS A 4 23.42 -28.97 15.27
N GLN A 5 24.16 -27.87 15.38
CA GLN A 5 24.02 -26.95 16.51
C GLN A 5 22.69 -26.20 16.48
N ILE A 6 22.18 -25.90 15.27
CA ILE A 6 20.88 -25.24 15.10
C ILE A 6 19.75 -26.19 15.54
N GLU A 7 19.82 -27.47 15.16
CA GLU A 7 18.83 -28.47 15.55
C GLU A 7 18.79 -28.72 17.07
N GLU A 8 19.95 -28.76 17.74
CA GLU A 8 20.02 -28.90 19.20
C GLU A 8 19.41 -27.69 19.93
N ILE A 9 19.69 -26.48 19.45
CA ILE A 9 19.13 -25.26 20.03
C ILE A 9 17.61 -25.25 19.89
N VAL A 10 17.08 -25.58 18.71
CA VAL A 10 15.62 -25.65 18.47
C VAL A 10 14.96 -26.68 19.38
N ARG A 11 15.57 -27.87 19.54
CA ARG A 11 15.05 -28.92 20.43
C ARG A 11 15.01 -28.47 21.89
N SER A 12 16.04 -27.75 22.34
CA SER A 12 16.13 -27.25 23.72
C SER A 12 15.09 -26.17 24.04
N VAL A 13 14.72 -25.36 23.05
CA VAL A 13 13.72 -24.29 23.21
C VAL A 13 12.31 -24.86 23.27
N VAL A 14 11.99 -25.84 22.40
CA VAL A 14 10.68 -26.52 22.41
C VAL A 14 10.46 -27.26 23.73
N ALA A 15 11.49 -27.93 24.26
CA ALA A 15 11.40 -28.64 25.54
C ALA A 15 11.16 -27.71 26.76
N ARG A 16 11.62 -26.44 26.70
CA ARG A 16 11.37 -25.45 27.76
C ARG A 16 9.95 -24.89 27.71
N LEU A 17 9.39 -24.69 26.51
CA LEU A 17 8.03 -24.19 26.33
C LEU A 17 6.97 -25.19 26.82
N ASP A 18 7.23 -26.49 26.71
CA ASP A 18 6.33 -27.53 27.23
C ASP A 18 6.35 -27.63 28.77
N GLN A 19 7.42 -27.17 29.44
CA GLN A 19 7.55 -27.24 30.90
C GLN A 19 6.89 -26.06 31.62
N ASP A 20 6.78 -24.88 30.98
CA ASP A 20 6.15 -23.68 31.58
C ASP A 20 4.60 -23.71 31.50
N GLY A 21 4.00 -24.76 30.94
CA GLY A 21 2.55 -24.93 30.83
C GLY A 21 1.81 -25.43 32.09
N SER A 22 2.47 -25.55 33.24
CA SER A 22 1.86 -26.17 34.43
C SER A 22 1.25 -25.15 35.42
N ARG A 23 -0.05 -25.35 35.68
CA ARG A 23 -0.96 -24.54 36.50
C ARG A 23 -0.52 -24.42 37.96
N VAL A 24 -0.65 -23.22 38.52
CA VAL A 24 -0.61 -22.97 39.98
C VAL A 24 -1.99 -23.24 40.59
N PRO A 25 -2.14 -24.09 41.62
CA PRO A 25 -3.38 -24.22 42.37
C PRO A 25 -3.41 -23.19 43.51
N VAL A 26 -4.53 -22.48 43.67
CA VAL A 26 -4.80 -21.65 44.85
C VAL A 26 -5.98 -22.26 45.61
N SER A 27 -5.73 -22.61 46.87
CA SER A 27 -6.68 -23.20 47.80
C SER A 27 -7.47 -22.16 48.60
N GLY A 28 -8.81 -22.27 48.59
CA GLY A 28 -9.68 -22.17 49.77
C GLY A 28 -10.12 -20.79 50.31
N ALA A 29 -11.41 -20.46 50.13
CA ALA A 29 -12.32 -19.94 51.17
C ALA A 29 -13.77 -19.86 50.64
N SER A 30 -14.72 -20.35 51.44
CA SER A 30 -16.16 -20.45 51.16
C SER A 30 -16.95 -19.21 51.60
N ALA A 31 -17.98 -18.85 50.81
CA ALA A 31 -19.39 -18.57 51.21
C ALA A 31 -20.00 -17.37 50.47
N GLY A 32 -21.16 -17.61 49.85
CA GLY A 32 -22.05 -16.59 49.31
C GLY A 32 -22.75 -17.01 48.01
N GLU A 33 -23.81 -17.83 48.10
CA GLU A 33 -24.66 -18.15 46.95
C GLU A 33 -25.45 -16.92 46.48
N ALA A 34 -25.22 -16.51 45.22
CA ALA A 34 -26.06 -15.57 44.47
C ALA A 34 -26.66 -16.29 43.25
N PRO A 35 -27.83 -15.87 42.74
CA PRO A 35 -28.67 -16.68 41.87
C PRO A 35 -27.96 -17.01 40.56
N GLN A 36 -27.81 -18.30 40.26
CA GLN A 36 -27.31 -18.78 38.97
C GLN A 36 -28.40 -18.56 37.89
N THR A 37 -28.42 -17.39 37.28
CA THR A 37 -28.83 -17.33 35.87
C THR A 37 -27.80 -18.13 35.09
N ARG A 38 -28.19 -19.32 34.62
CA ARG A 38 -27.46 -20.09 33.61
C ARG A 38 -27.36 -19.22 32.36
N ALA A 39 -26.35 -18.37 32.29
CA ALA A 39 -25.74 -18.04 31.03
C ALA A 39 -25.24 -19.39 30.50
N SER A 40 -25.84 -19.85 29.40
CA SER A 40 -25.23 -20.91 28.59
C SER A 40 -23.76 -20.55 28.46
N ALA A 41 -22.87 -21.49 28.80
CA ALA A 41 -21.46 -21.36 28.49
C ALA A 41 -21.38 -21.06 26.99
N GLY A 42 -21.24 -19.78 26.67
CA GLY A 42 -20.93 -19.36 25.32
C GLY A 42 -19.62 -20.04 25.05
N GLU A 43 -19.61 -20.91 24.04
CA GLU A 43 -18.38 -21.36 23.41
C GLU A 43 -17.49 -20.12 23.33
N VAL A 44 -16.34 -20.19 23.98
CA VAL A 44 -15.32 -19.17 23.85
C VAL A 44 -14.90 -19.31 22.40
N GLU A 45 -15.56 -18.54 21.53
CA GLU A 45 -15.39 -18.54 20.08
C GLU A 45 -13.92 -18.24 19.84
N ALA A 46 -13.14 -19.29 19.57
CA ALA A 46 -11.74 -19.19 19.31
C ALA A 46 -11.53 -18.26 18.10
N CYS A 47 -10.36 -17.63 18.03
CA CYS A 47 -9.87 -16.87 16.89
C CYS A 47 -9.72 -17.74 15.62
N GLU A 48 -10.80 -18.34 15.11
CA GLU A 48 -10.73 -19.28 13.98
C GLU A 48 -10.68 -18.57 12.63
N LEU A 49 -11.24 -17.36 12.51
CA LEU A 49 -11.28 -16.64 11.24
C LEU A 49 -10.27 -15.49 11.19
N ASP A 50 -9.25 -15.65 10.34
CA ASP A 50 -8.38 -14.54 9.93
C ASP A 50 -9.19 -13.54 9.08
N LEU A 51 -9.31 -12.30 9.58
CA LEU A 51 -10.05 -11.22 8.92
C LEU A 51 -9.44 -10.81 7.58
N GLY A 52 -8.16 -11.08 7.35
CA GLY A 52 -7.46 -10.84 6.09
C GLY A 52 -7.69 -11.91 5.02
N SER A 53 -8.25 -13.07 5.41
CA SER A 53 -8.38 -14.25 4.54
C SER A 53 -9.37 -14.06 3.38
N PRO A 54 -9.23 -14.82 2.28
CA PRO A 54 -10.24 -14.87 1.22
C PRO A 54 -11.63 -15.26 1.72
N GLU A 55 -11.70 -16.13 2.73
CA GLU A 55 -12.96 -16.55 3.37
C GLU A 55 -13.65 -15.37 4.04
N ALA A 56 -12.95 -14.61 4.88
CA ALA A 56 -13.48 -13.39 5.50
C ALA A 56 -13.86 -12.32 4.47
N ARG A 57 -13.16 -12.28 3.33
CA ARG A 57 -13.48 -11.37 2.21
C ARG A 57 -14.80 -11.73 1.52
N LYS A 58 -15.06 -13.03 1.37
CA LYS A 58 -16.22 -13.60 0.66
C LYS A 58 -17.46 -13.86 1.52
N TRP A 59 -17.36 -13.62 2.83
CA TRP A 59 -18.45 -13.85 3.78
C TRP A 59 -19.75 -13.09 3.44
N ILE A 60 -20.87 -13.81 3.45
CA ILE A 60 -22.22 -13.27 3.25
C ILE A 60 -22.95 -13.23 4.59
N GLY A 61 -23.38 -12.03 4.99
CA GLY A 61 -23.96 -11.77 6.30
C GLY A 61 -25.46 -11.49 6.31
N VAL A 62 -26.15 -11.54 5.17
CA VAL A 62 -27.61 -11.33 5.10
C VAL A 62 -28.34 -12.48 5.79
N ARG A 63 -29.18 -12.17 6.80
CA ARG A 63 -30.06 -13.15 7.45
C ARG A 63 -31.38 -13.26 6.68
N ASN A 64 -31.90 -14.48 6.52
CA ASN A 64 -33.13 -14.79 5.77
C ASN A 64 -33.18 -14.15 4.36
N PRO A 65 -32.17 -14.40 3.50
CA PRO A 65 -32.15 -13.82 2.17
C PRO A 65 -33.29 -14.37 1.31
N HIS A 66 -33.92 -13.50 0.50
CA HIS A 66 -34.97 -13.93 -0.43
C HIS A 66 -34.44 -14.93 -1.48
N ARG A 67 -33.20 -14.73 -1.96
CA ARG A 67 -32.50 -15.62 -2.89
C ARG A 67 -31.02 -15.73 -2.51
N PRO A 68 -30.60 -16.75 -1.75
CA PRO A 68 -29.21 -16.92 -1.32
C PRO A 68 -28.21 -16.99 -2.49
N ASN A 69 -28.55 -17.74 -3.53
CA ASN A 69 -27.71 -17.93 -4.72
C ASN A 69 -27.40 -16.61 -5.46
N VAL A 70 -28.34 -15.66 -5.49
CA VAL A 70 -28.12 -14.34 -6.08
C VAL A 70 -27.13 -13.52 -5.26
N LEU A 71 -27.11 -13.67 -3.92
CA LEU A 71 -26.13 -12.97 -3.08
C LEU A 71 -24.70 -13.45 -3.33
N GLU A 72 -24.52 -14.73 -3.62
CA GLU A 72 -23.22 -15.30 -3.99
C GLU A 72 -22.73 -14.72 -5.32
N GLU A 73 -23.61 -14.62 -6.31
CA GLU A 73 -23.30 -14.00 -7.59
C GLU A 73 -22.94 -12.51 -7.42
N LEU A 74 -23.76 -11.76 -6.68
CA LEU A 74 -23.52 -10.34 -6.39
C LEU A 74 -22.23 -10.11 -5.60
N GLN A 75 -21.89 -11.02 -4.68
CA GLN A 75 -20.62 -10.91 -3.96
C GLN A 75 -19.46 -11.12 -4.94
N ASN A 76 -19.49 -12.17 -5.75
CA ASN A 76 -18.40 -12.49 -6.67
C ASN A 76 -18.28 -11.47 -7.82
N SER A 77 -19.33 -10.70 -8.13
CA SER A 77 -19.32 -9.71 -9.21
C SER A 77 -18.61 -8.38 -8.85
N THR A 78 -18.24 -8.16 -7.58
CA THR A 78 -17.60 -6.91 -7.17
C THR A 78 -16.61 -7.09 -6.03
N ARG A 79 -15.61 -6.20 -5.96
CA ARG A 79 -14.72 -6.09 -4.80
C ARG A 79 -15.32 -5.22 -3.68
N ALA A 80 -16.45 -4.54 -3.93
CA ALA A 80 -17.14 -3.76 -2.92
C ALA A 80 -17.70 -4.65 -1.79
N ARG A 81 -17.84 -4.10 -0.58
CA ARG A 81 -18.32 -4.83 0.60
C ARG A 81 -19.85 -4.98 0.61
N VAL A 82 -20.40 -5.66 -0.39
CA VAL A 82 -21.84 -5.96 -0.52
C VAL A 82 -22.21 -7.24 0.24
N CYS A 83 -23.51 -7.54 0.34
CA CYS A 83 -24.02 -8.80 0.91
C CYS A 83 -23.67 -9.05 2.40
N VAL A 84 -23.16 -8.05 3.12
CA VAL A 84 -22.72 -8.15 4.53
C VAL A 84 -23.85 -8.18 5.56
N GLY A 85 -25.09 -7.90 5.13
CA GLY A 85 -26.26 -7.83 6.01
C GLY A 85 -26.21 -6.65 6.99
N ARG A 86 -26.98 -6.76 8.08
CA ARG A 86 -27.14 -5.70 9.10
C ARG A 86 -27.58 -6.25 10.45
N ALA A 87 -27.35 -5.47 11.51
CA ALA A 87 -27.97 -5.60 12.83
C ALA A 87 -28.77 -4.31 13.11
N GLY A 88 -30.11 -4.37 13.01
CA GLY A 88 -30.91 -3.15 12.93
C GLY A 88 -30.51 -2.31 11.70
N PRO A 89 -30.19 -1.01 11.86
CA PRO A 89 -29.62 -0.17 10.80
C PRO A 89 -28.07 -0.14 10.79
N ARG A 90 -27.39 -0.95 11.61
CA ARG A 90 -25.92 -0.93 11.77
C ARG A 90 -25.24 -2.10 11.04
N PRO A 91 -23.94 -1.98 10.72
CA PRO A 91 -23.16 -3.11 10.20
C PRO A 91 -23.14 -4.29 11.17
N ARG A 92 -22.96 -5.51 10.63
CA ARG A 92 -22.70 -6.69 11.47
C ARG A 92 -21.28 -6.63 12.05
N THR A 93 -21.08 -7.27 13.21
CA THR A 93 -19.81 -7.24 13.96
C THR A 93 -18.62 -7.68 13.12
N GLN A 94 -18.70 -8.83 12.45
CA GLN A 94 -17.62 -9.34 11.59
C GLN A 94 -17.25 -8.36 10.46
N THR A 95 -18.24 -7.69 9.86
CA THR A 95 -18.01 -6.65 8.85
C THR A 95 -17.26 -5.45 9.41
N LEU A 96 -17.64 -5.01 10.62
CA LEU A 96 -16.97 -3.91 11.30
C LEU A 96 -15.54 -4.30 11.70
N LEU A 97 -15.34 -5.50 12.24
CA LEU A 97 -14.01 -6.00 12.60
C LEU A 97 -13.10 -6.09 11.37
N ARG A 98 -13.58 -6.66 10.27
CA ARG A 98 -12.83 -6.70 9.00
C ARG A 98 -12.55 -5.30 8.47
N PHE A 99 -13.49 -4.37 8.57
CA PHE A 99 -13.27 -2.98 8.18
C PHE A 99 -12.12 -2.35 8.98
N LEU A 100 -12.09 -2.56 10.29
CA LEU A 100 -11.04 -2.04 11.17
C LEU A 100 -9.68 -2.70 10.90
N ALA A 101 -9.65 -4.01 10.66
CA ALA A 101 -8.43 -4.74 10.29
C ALA A 101 -7.85 -4.26 8.94
N ASP A 102 -8.69 -4.06 7.93
CA ASP A 102 -8.25 -3.50 6.66
C ASP A 102 -7.81 -2.03 6.82
N HIS A 103 -8.45 -1.28 7.72
CA HIS A 103 -8.06 0.10 7.99
C HIS A 103 -6.70 0.22 8.67
N SER A 104 -6.39 -0.63 9.65
CA SER A 104 -5.06 -0.62 10.29
C SER A 104 -3.96 -0.91 9.26
N ARG A 105 -4.15 -1.93 8.42
CA ARG A 105 -3.21 -2.22 7.32
C ARG A 105 -3.09 -1.07 6.32
N SER A 106 -4.20 -0.42 5.96
CA SER A 106 -4.20 0.74 5.04
C SER A 106 -3.43 1.94 5.62
N LYS A 107 -3.44 2.14 6.94
CA LYS A 107 -2.64 3.19 7.57
C LYS A 107 -1.15 2.94 7.45
N ASP A 108 -0.70 1.70 7.63
CA ASP A 108 0.72 1.34 7.56
C ASP A 108 1.29 1.59 6.16
N THR A 109 0.51 1.33 5.09
CA THR A 109 0.98 1.50 3.71
C THR A 109 1.28 2.95 3.34
N VAL A 110 0.59 3.92 3.95
CA VAL A 110 0.81 5.35 3.72
C VAL A 110 2.21 5.80 4.17
N LEU A 111 2.75 5.19 5.23
CA LEU A 111 4.03 5.58 5.84
C LEU A 111 5.23 4.80 5.30
N LYS A 112 4.99 3.73 4.52
CA LYS A 112 6.06 2.98 3.86
C LYS A 112 6.82 3.85 2.88
N ASN A 113 8.12 3.61 2.77
CA ASN A 113 9.00 4.23 1.79
C ASN A 113 9.63 3.17 0.88
N ILE A 114 9.96 3.58 -0.35
CA ILE A 114 10.75 2.75 -1.26
C ILE A 114 12.19 2.69 -0.76
N PRO A 115 12.78 1.50 -0.53
CA PRO A 115 14.19 1.37 -0.19
C PRO A 115 15.07 1.90 -1.33
N SER A 116 16.09 2.69 -1.02
CA SER A 116 17.01 3.22 -2.05
C SER A 116 17.71 2.10 -2.83
N GLU A 117 18.04 0.99 -2.17
CA GLU A 117 18.60 -0.22 -2.82
C GLU A 117 17.69 -0.77 -3.92
N TRP A 118 16.36 -0.66 -3.77
CA TRP A 118 15.44 -1.07 -4.82
C TRP A 118 15.56 -0.15 -6.03
N VAL A 119 15.64 1.17 -5.83
CA VAL A 119 15.78 2.15 -6.92
C VAL A 119 17.08 1.93 -7.69
N GLU A 120 18.18 1.70 -6.97
CA GLU A 120 19.49 1.38 -7.56
C GLU A 120 19.46 0.07 -8.36
N LYS A 121 18.82 -0.97 -7.82
CA LYS A 121 18.66 -2.26 -8.52
C LYS A 121 17.92 -2.11 -9.84
N GLN A 122 16.97 -1.18 -9.91
CA GLN A 122 16.24 -0.87 -11.14
C GLN A 122 17.02 0.00 -12.13
N GLY A 123 18.25 0.42 -11.79
CA GLY A 123 19.08 1.27 -12.63
C GLY A 123 18.55 2.70 -12.77
N LEU A 124 17.65 3.13 -11.88
CA LEU A 124 17.08 4.47 -11.91
C LEU A 124 17.97 5.46 -11.16
N LEU A 125 18.08 6.66 -11.72
CA LEU A 125 18.60 7.80 -10.98
C LEU A 125 17.57 8.20 -9.89
N GLU A 126 17.99 8.23 -8.63
CA GLU A 126 17.18 8.76 -7.53
C GLU A 126 17.43 10.26 -7.35
N VAL A 127 16.36 11.05 -7.35
CA VAL A 127 16.36 12.46 -6.96
C VAL A 127 15.21 12.74 -5.98
N GLN A 128 15.25 13.87 -5.27
CA GLN A 128 14.27 14.20 -4.24
C GLN A 128 13.65 15.59 -4.47
N SER A 129 12.39 15.74 -4.06
CA SER A 129 11.77 17.07 -3.92
C SER A 129 12.37 17.87 -2.76
N LYS A 130 11.85 19.07 -2.45
CA LYS A 130 12.26 19.84 -1.26
C LYS A 130 11.84 19.21 0.08
N ILE A 131 11.12 18.11 0.04
CA ILE A 131 10.67 17.38 1.22
C ILE A 131 11.82 16.57 1.81
N ARG A 132 11.94 16.58 3.15
CA ARG A 132 12.99 15.85 3.88
C ARG A 132 12.55 14.46 4.36
N ASN A 133 11.29 14.29 4.69
CA ASN A 133 10.75 13.04 5.24
C ASN A 133 9.26 12.86 4.94
N LYS A 134 8.73 11.67 5.24
CA LYS A 134 7.33 11.30 4.93
C LYS A 134 6.30 12.16 5.68
N ASP A 135 6.58 12.61 6.90
CA ASP A 135 5.66 13.47 7.66
C ASP A 135 5.52 14.85 7.02
N GLU A 136 6.65 15.44 6.59
CA GLU A 136 6.65 16.68 5.82
C GLU A 136 5.95 16.47 4.47
N TYR A 137 6.16 15.33 3.79
CA TYR A 137 5.49 15.01 2.53
C TYR A 137 3.96 15.05 2.63
N LEU A 138 3.41 14.52 3.73
CA LEU A 138 1.97 14.45 3.96
C LEU A 138 1.36 15.81 4.30
N THR A 139 2.14 16.73 4.86
CA THR A 139 1.65 18.04 5.36
C THR A 139 2.02 19.23 4.47
N ARG A 140 3.04 19.08 3.60
CA ARG A 140 3.58 20.15 2.74
C ARG A 140 3.51 19.79 1.26
N PRO A 141 2.31 19.75 0.65
CA PRO A 141 2.17 19.45 -0.77
C PRO A 141 2.87 20.47 -1.66
N ASP A 142 3.06 21.72 -1.19
CA ASP A 142 3.80 22.78 -1.88
C ASP A 142 5.27 22.40 -2.12
N LEU A 143 5.95 21.86 -1.11
CA LEU A 143 7.36 21.45 -1.21
C LEU A 143 7.53 20.19 -2.07
N GLY A 144 6.54 19.28 -2.06
CA GLY A 144 6.56 18.08 -2.90
C GLY A 144 6.37 18.38 -4.40
N ARG A 145 6.00 19.62 -4.77
CA ARG A 145 5.87 20.07 -6.17
C ARG A 145 7.13 20.73 -6.71
N ILE A 146 8.19 20.82 -5.91
CA ILE A 146 9.42 21.53 -6.26
C ILE A 146 10.62 20.59 -6.01
N LEU A 147 11.52 20.51 -6.97
CA LEU A 147 12.78 19.77 -6.86
C LEU A 147 13.70 20.38 -5.79
N GLY A 148 14.46 19.52 -5.10
CA GLY A 148 15.59 19.97 -4.30
C GLY A 148 16.67 20.60 -5.18
N ASP A 149 17.48 21.49 -4.63
CA ASP A 149 18.47 22.24 -5.42
C ASP A 149 19.54 21.28 -6.00
N GLU A 150 19.95 20.25 -5.25
CA GLU A 150 20.84 19.17 -5.74
C GLU A 150 20.18 18.32 -6.85
N ALA A 151 18.87 18.10 -6.77
CA ALA A 151 18.13 17.35 -7.78
C ALA A 151 18.14 18.10 -9.12
N VAL A 152 18.00 19.43 -9.10
CA VAL A 152 18.06 20.26 -10.32
C VAL A 152 19.40 20.10 -11.02
N GLU A 153 20.51 20.22 -10.29
CA GLU A 153 21.85 20.06 -10.86
C GLU A 153 22.09 18.64 -11.39
N THR A 154 21.66 17.63 -10.64
CA THR A 154 21.81 16.22 -11.02
C THR A 154 21.06 15.90 -12.30
N LEU A 155 19.82 16.38 -12.45
CA LEU A 155 19.02 16.16 -13.65
C LEU A 155 19.61 16.86 -14.86
N ARG A 156 20.11 18.11 -14.73
CA ARG A 156 20.80 18.80 -15.83
C ARG A 156 22.04 18.05 -16.31
N ALA A 157 22.78 17.45 -15.37
CA ALA A 157 24.04 16.79 -15.68
C ALA A 157 23.86 15.38 -16.28
N ARG A 158 22.81 14.65 -15.89
CA ARG A 158 22.67 13.21 -16.19
C ARG A 158 21.52 12.86 -17.15
N CYS A 159 20.55 13.74 -17.33
CA CYS A 159 19.42 13.49 -18.22
C CYS A 159 19.65 14.06 -19.62
N ILE A 160 19.07 13.39 -20.62
CA ILE A 160 19.10 13.85 -22.01
C ILE A 160 18.28 15.15 -22.14
N PRO A 161 18.83 16.23 -22.72
CA PRO A 161 18.09 17.46 -22.95
C PRO A 161 17.13 17.31 -24.13
N GLU A 162 16.02 18.05 -24.09
CA GLU A 162 14.98 18.14 -25.11
C GLU A 162 14.48 16.77 -25.63
N PRO A 163 14.02 15.85 -24.75
CA PRO A 163 13.41 14.61 -25.19
C PRO A 163 12.01 14.84 -25.77
N ASP A 164 11.56 13.94 -26.64
CA ASP A 164 10.17 13.92 -27.09
C ASP A 164 9.26 13.47 -25.95
N VAL A 165 9.67 12.44 -25.21
CA VAL A 165 8.93 11.91 -24.06
C VAL A 165 9.89 11.68 -22.90
N GLN A 166 9.57 12.26 -21.74
CA GLN A 166 10.27 12.03 -20.48
C GLN A 166 9.36 11.26 -19.52
N VAL A 167 9.82 10.10 -19.08
CA VAL A 167 9.10 9.29 -18.08
C VAL A 167 9.71 9.52 -16.70
N ILE A 168 8.86 9.82 -15.73
CA ILE A 168 9.21 10.05 -14.33
C ILE A 168 8.45 9.03 -13.50
N VAL A 169 9.12 8.52 -12.48
CA VAL A 169 8.51 7.58 -11.54
C VAL A 169 8.55 8.19 -10.14
N SER A 170 7.49 8.10 -9.37
CA SER A 170 7.45 8.61 -7.99
C SER A 170 6.66 7.67 -7.07
N ASP A 171 7.08 7.59 -5.81
CA ASP A 171 6.37 6.83 -4.77
C ASP A 171 4.98 7.42 -4.51
N GLY A 172 4.87 8.75 -4.57
CA GLY A 172 3.62 9.43 -4.29
C GLY A 172 3.09 9.11 -2.90
N LEU A 173 1.80 8.79 -2.83
CA LEU A 173 1.12 8.42 -1.59
C LEU A 173 1.13 6.90 -1.32
N SER A 174 1.59 6.07 -2.26
CA SER A 174 1.65 4.63 -2.08
C SER A 174 2.90 4.01 -2.71
N THR A 175 3.82 3.60 -1.85
CA THR A 175 5.00 2.81 -2.19
C THR A 175 4.64 1.49 -2.85
N ASP A 176 3.63 0.79 -2.34
CA ASP A 176 3.23 -0.54 -2.84
C ASP A 176 2.77 -0.47 -4.32
N ALA A 177 2.16 0.65 -4.74
CA ALA A 177 1.72 0.87 -6.12
C ALA A 177 2.87 0.83 -7.12
N LEU A 178 4.05 1.32 -6.74
CA LEU A 178 5.19 1.24 -7.63
C LEU A 178 5.85 -0.14 -7.59
N LEU A 179 6.13 -0.64 -6.38
CA LEU A 179 6.87 -1.89 -6.20
C LEU A 179 6.18 -3.09 -6.89
N VAL A 180 4.85 -3.13 -6.88
CA VAL A 180 4.08 -4.23 -7.49
C VAL A 180 4.01 -4.10 -9.01
N ASN A 181 3.87 -2.89 -9.56
CA ASN A 181 3.57 -2.69 -10.98
C ASN A 181 4.80 -2.36 -11.84
N TYR A 182 5.95 -2.04 -11.25
CA TYR A 182 7.11 -1.49 -11.97
C TYR A 182 7.59 -2.38 -13.14
N GLU A 183 7.87 -3.65 -12.85
CA GLU A 183 8.46 -4.60 -13.82
C GLU A 183 7.53 -4.87 -15.00
N GLU A 184 6.21 -4.91 -14.75
CA GLU A 184 5.20 -5.17 -15.77
C GLU A 184 4.86 -3.92 -16.60
N LEU A 185 5.17 -2.73 -16.11
CA LEU A 185 4.76 -1.47 -16.73
C LEU A 185 5.92 -0.70 -17.39
N LEU A 186 6.99 -0.38 -16.64
CA LEU A 186 7.97 0.58 -17.11
C LEU A 186 8.85 0.04 -18.26
N PRO A 187 9.47 -1.16 -18.15
CA PRO A 187 10.27 -1.70 -19.25
C PRO A 187 9.51 -1.81 -20.60
N PRO A 188 8.28 -2.35 -20.67
CA PRO A 188 7.54 -2.39 -21.93
C PRO A 188 7.10 -1.00 -22.41
N LEU A 189 6.78 -0.06 -21.51
CA LEU A 189 6.47 1.32 -21.89
C LEU A 189 7.66 1.99 -22.58
N LEU A 190 8.85 1.95 -21.98
CA LEU A 190 10.05 2.56 -22.54
C LEU A 190 10.40 1.95 -23.91
N LYS A 191 10.37 0.61 -24.01
CA LYS A 191 10.61 -0.10 -25.27
C LYS A 191 9.58 0.27 -26.35
N GLY A 192 8.31 0.42 -25.97
CA GLY A 192 7.25 0.85 -26.90
C GLY A 192 7.48 2.25 -27.46
N LEU A 193 7.91 3.19 -26.61
CA LEU A 193 8.24 4.56 -27.02
C LEU A 193 9.46 4.60 -27.96
N GLU A 194 10.52 3.85 -27.64
CA GLU A 194 11.71 3.74 -28.50
C GLU A 194 11.37 3.10 -29.86
N THR A 195 10.57 2.03 -29.86
CA THR A 195 10.12 1.35 -31.09
C THR A 195 9.28 2.27 -31.98
N ALA A 196 8.55 3.22 -31.39
CA ALA A 196 7.82 4.25 -32.11
C ALA A 196 8.72 5.35 -32.70
N GLY A 197 10.04 5.29 -32.50
CA GLY A 197 11.02 6.24 -33.03
C GLY A 197 11.07 7.56 -32.27
N LEU A 198 10.54 7.62 -31.05
CA LEU A 198 10.56 8.82 -30.20
C LEU A 198 11.90 8.94 -29.48
N LYS A 199 12.39 10.16 -29.31
CA LYS A 199 13.53 10.44 -28.43
C LYS A 199 13.09 10.34 -26.97
N VAL A 200 13.29 9.17 -26.37
CA VAL A 200 12.97 8.90 -24.96
C VAL A 200 14.06 9.50 -24.07
N GLY A 201 13.64 10.29 -23.07
CA GLY A 201 14.53 10.85 -22.05
C GLY A 201 14.98 9.80 -21.04
N THR A 202 16.04 10.09 -20.29
CA THR A 202 16.55 9.20 -19.23
C THR A 202 15.48 9.03 -18.14
N PRO A 203 14.91 7.84 -17.87
CA PRO A 203 13.94 7.66 -16.80
C PRO A 203 14.62 7.80 -15.43
N PHE A 204 13.90 8.39 -14.47
CA PHE A 204 14.41 8.58 -13.11
C PHE A 204 13.29 8.53 -12.07
N PHE A 205 13.69 8.28 -10.82
CA PHE A 205 12.83 8.21 -9.66
C PHE A 205 12.87 9.53 -8.87
N VAL A 206 11.70 10.08 -8.56
CA VAL A 206 11.52 11.27 -7.71
C VAL A 206 10.91 10.84 -6.38
N ARG A 207 11.73 10.86 -5.33
CA ARG A 207 11.27 10.65 -3.96
C ARG A 207 10.45 11.85 -3.48
N TYR A 208 9.31 11.57 -2.85
CA TYR A 208 8.40 12.59 -2.30
C TYR A 208 7.88 13.56 -3.37
N GLY A 209 7.61 13.04 -4.57
CA GLY A 209 7.06 13.82 -5.67
C GLY A 209 5.55 14.02 -5.56
N ARG A 210 5.07 15.19 -5.96
CA ARG A 210 3.66 15.48 -6.29
C ARG A 210 3.55 15.70 -7.79
N VAL A 211 2.39 15.46 -8.38
CA VAL A 211 2.15 15.54 -9.83
C VAL A 211 2.74 16.80 -10.46
N LYS A 212 2.47 18.00 -9.91
CA LYS A 212 2.97 19.27 -10.47
C LYS A 212 4.50 19.44 -10.50
N ILE A 213 5.27 18.56 -9.86
CA ILE A 213 6.74 18.59 -10.01
C ILE A 213 7.17 18.33 -11.46
N GLN A 214 6.31 17.67 -12.25
CA GLN A 214 6.53 17.43 -13.68
C GLN A 214 6.66 18.73 -14.48
N ASP A 215 6.02 19.81 -14.05
CA ASP A 215 6.03 21.07 -14.78
C ASP A 215 7.42 21.69 -14.73
N GLN A 216 8.02 21.73 -13.53
CA GLN A 216 9.39 22.16 -13.33
C GLN A 216 10.38 21.24 -14.07
N ILE A 217 10.17 19.91 -14.06
CA ILE A 217 11.03 18.97 -14.79
C ILE A 217 10.94 19.19 -16.30
N GLY A 218 9.74 19.43 -16.82
CA GLY A 218 9.52 19.66 -18.24
C GLY A 218 10.21 20.93 -18.73
N GLU A 219 10.14 22.02 -17.97
CA GLU A 219 10.93 23.23 -18.25
C GLU A 219 12.43 22.98 -18.12
N LEU A 220 12.85 22.26 -17.08
CA LEU A 220 14.26 21.99 -16.80
C LEU A 220 14.94 21.22 -17.93
N LEU A 221 14.27 20.20 -18.45
CA LEU A 221 14.80 19.29 -19.47
C LEU A 221 14.35 19.67 -20.89
N GLY A 222 13.44 20.63 -21.07
CA GLY A 222 12.87 20.97 -22.38
C GLY A 222 12.05 19.84 -23.01
N ALA A 223 11.45 18.98 -22.19
CA ALA A 223 10.73 17.80 -22.67
C ALA A 223 9.38 18.16 -23.32
N LYS A 224 9.06 17.54 -24.46
CA LYS A 224 7.79 17.82 -25.17
C LYS A 224 6.59 17.16 -24.50
N VAL A 225 6.73 15.94 -23.99
CA VAL A 225 5.70 15.23 -23.24
C VAL A 225 6.32 14.70 -21.96
N LEU A 226 5.63 14.94 -20.84
CA LEU A 226 5.98 14.37 -19.54
C LEU A 226 4.97 13.29 -19.21
N VAL A 227 5.46 12.16 -18.69
CA VAL A 227 4.64 11.06 -18.18
C VAL A 227 5.12 10.76 -16.76
N VAL A 228 4.26 11.00 -15.77
CA VAL A 228 4.54 10.68 -14.37
C VAL A 228 3.73 9.45 -13.97
N LEU A 229 4.44 8.39 -13.59
CA LEU A 229 3.88 7.22 -12.91
C LEU A 229 4.00 7.44 -11.41
N VAL A 230 2.87 7.55 -10.70
CA VAL A 230 2.84 7.92 -9.28
C VAL A 230 1.84 7.11 -8.49
N GLY A 231 2.25 6.66 -7.29
CA GLY A 231 1.39 5.95 -6.36
C GLY A 231 0.25 6.82 -5.83
N GLU A 232 -0.97 6.33 -5.95
CA GLU A 232 -2.17 7.01 -5.47
C GLU A 232 -2.34 6.93 -3.96
N ARG A 233 -3.39 7.58 -3.44
CA ARG A 233 -3.79 7.41 -2.04
C ARG A 233 -4.23 5.96 -1.80
N PRO A 234 -3.67 5.25 -0.81
CA PRO A 234 -4.10 3.90 -0.48
C PRO A 234 -5.60 3.83 -0.18
N GLY A 235 -6.27 2.86 -0.79
CA GLY A 235 -7.64 2.53 -0.47
C GLY A 235 -7.71 1.67 0.79
N LEU A 236 -8.94 1.39 1.25
CA LEU A 236 -9.15 0.55 2.42
C LEU A 236 -8.68 -0.90 2.20
N GLY A 237 -8.93 -1.46 1.02
CA GLY A 237 -8.66 -2.87 0.72
C GLY A 237 -7.45 -3.14 -0.19
N GLN A 238 -6.82 -2.09 -0.74
CA GLN A 238 -5.71 -2.22 -1.68
C GLN A 238 -4.87 -0.94 -1.70
N SER A 239 -3.54 -1.10 -1.79
CA SER A 239 -2.54 -0.03 -1.85
C SER A 239 -1.81 0.04 -3.20
N GLU A 240 -2.15 -0.84 -4.15
CA GLU A 240 -1.34 -1.06 -5.35
C GLU A 240 -1.80 -0.24 -6.56
N SER A 241 -2.73 0.72 -6.40
CA SER A 241 -3.21 1.55 -7.50
C SER A 241 -2.17 2.58 -7.92
N LEU A 242 -1.80 2.55 -9.20
CA LEU A 242 -0.83 3.45 -9.81
C LEU A 242 -1.54 4.34 -10.83
N SER A 243 -1.27 5.64 -10.77
CA SER A 243 -1.79 6.62 -11.72
C SER A 243 -0.72 7.08 -12.69
N CYS A 244 -1.17 7.45 -13.90
CA CYS A 244 -0.36 8.11 -14.91
C CYS A 244 -0.90 9.53 -15.14
N TYR A 245 -0.05 10.54 -14.97
CA TYR A 245 -0.33 11.91 -15.34
C TYR A 245 0.56 12.29 -16.51
N ALA A 246 -0.02 12.92 -17.53
CA ALA A 246 0.72 13.33 -18.70
C ALA A 246 0.39 14.76 -19.10
N VAL A 247 1.39 15.47 -19.59
CA VAL A 247 1.25 16.86 -20.04
C VAL A 247 2.16 17.14 -21.23
N TYR A 248 1.66 17.94 -22.17
CA TYR A 248 2.40 18.39 -23.34
C TYR A 248 3.00 19.78 -23.08
N LYS A 249 4.32 19.90 -23.23
CA LYS A 249 5.13 21.13 -23.08
C LYS A 249 4.71 21.95 -21.85
N PRO A 250 4.80 21.37 -20.63
CA PRO A 250 4.37 22.07 -19.46
C PRO A 250 5.26 23.28 -19.16
N THR A 251 4.67 24.28 -18.52
CA THR A 251 5.39 25.41 -17.91
C THR A 251 4.90 25.60 -16.49
N ALA A 252 5.78 25.94 -15.56
CA ALA A 252 5.45 26.13 -14.16
C ALA A 252 4.46 27.29 -13.93
N ALA A 253 4.47 28.30 -14.82
CA ALA A 253 3.56 29.44 -14.76
C ALA A 253 2.26 29.24 -15.54
N GLY A 254 2.28 28.48 -16.64
CA GLY A 254 1.18 28.42 -17.61
C GLY A 254 0.34 27.13 -17.56
N THR A 255 0.87 26.03 -17.03
CA THR A 255 0.12 24.77 -16.96
C THR A 255 -0.96 24.85 -15.88
N VAL A 256 -2.18 24.48 -16.25
CA VAL A 256 -3.33 24.37 -15.33
C VAL A 256 -3.78 22.92 -15.20
N GLU A 257 -4.28 22.56 -14.01
CA GLU A 257 -5.06 21.34 -13.83
C GLU A 257 -6.51 21.71 -14.22
N ALA A 258 -6.98 21.18 -15.34
CA ALA A 258 -8.31 21.45 -15.90
C ALA A 258 -9.35 20.42 -15.43
#